data_AF-A0A925Y2Q8-F1
#
_entry.id   AF-A0A925Y2Q8-F1
#
_cell.length_a   1.000
_cell.length_b   1.000
_cell.length_c   1.000
_cell.angle_alpha   90.00
_cell.angle_beta   90.00
_cell.angle_gamma   90.00
#
_symmetry.space_group_name_H-M   'P 1'
#
loop_
_entity.id
_entity.type
_entity.pdbx_description
1 polymer ?
#
loop_
_entity_poly.entity_id
_entity_poly.type
_entity_poly.pdbx_seq_one_letter_code
_entity_poly.pdbx_strand_id
1 'polypeptide(L)' 'MNTVVISQPMLFPWIGMFEQICLADVYVHYDDVQFSKGSFSNRVQVKSASGSKWITVPLIG' A
#
# COMPACT_ATOMS: atom_id res chain seq x y z
N MET A 1 9.25 25.34 2.16
CA MET A 1 9.27 24.25 3.15
C MET A 1 9.17 22.97 2.35
N ASN A 2 10.10 22.03 2.51
CA ASN A 2 10.08 20.81 1.70
C ASN A 2 9.12 19.79 2.32
N THR A 3 8.24 19.22 1.51
CA THR A 3 7.28 18.18 1.88
C THR A 3 7.90 16.81 1.58
N VAL A 4 8.02 15.98 2.61
CA VAL A 4 8.53 14.61 2.50
C VAL A 4 7.42 13.64 2.87
N VAL A 5 7.17 12.66 2.00
CA VAL A 5 6.26 11.54 2.27
C VAL A 5 7.07 10.27 2.43
N ILE A 6 6.82 9.54 3.51
CA ILE A 6 7.43 8.23 3.80
C ILE A 6 6.28 7.25 3.97
N SER A 7 6.21 6.22 3.12
CA SER A 7 5.06 5.32 3.10
C SER A 7 5.49 3.86 2.92
N GLN A 8 4.88 2.97 3.69
CA GLN A 8 5.03 1.54 3.49
C GLN A 8 4.20 1.10 2.27
N PRO A 9 4.74 0.22 1.41
CA PRO A 9 4.01 -0.26 0.25
C PRO A 9 2.77 -1.07 0.62
N MET A 10 1.73 -0.92 -0.20
CA MET A 10 0.56 -1.78 -0.22
C MET A 10 0.68 -2.81 -1.35
N LEU A 11 -0.10 -3.90 -1.33
CA LEU A 11 -0.06 -4.97 -2.32
C LEU A 11 -0.25 -4.44 -3.76
N PHE A 12 -1.11 -3.45 -3.93
CA PHE A 12 -1.26 -2.70 -5.18
C PHE A 12 -1.17 -1.20 -4.91
N PRO A 13 -0.62 -0.42 -5.86
CA PRO A 13 -0.71 1.01 -5.78
C PRO A 13 -2.16 1.47 -5.86
N TRP A 14 -2.48 2.54 -5.16
CA TRP A 14 -3.83 3.11 -5.09
C TRP A 14 -3.78 4.62 -5.31
N ILE A 15 -4.93 5.23 -5.63
CA ILE A 15 -4.95 6.60 -6.15
C ILE A 15 -4.35 7.65 -5.21
N GLY A 16 -4.57 7.53 -3.90
CA GLY A 16 -4.00 8.48 -2.95
C GLY A 16 -2.49 8.32 -2.73
N MET A 17 -1.91 7.14 -3.00
CA MET A 17 -0.45 7.01 -3.08
C MET A 17 0.11 7.84 -4.24
N PHE A 18 -0.55 7.82 -5.40
CA PHE A 18 -0.11 8.63 -6.54
C PHE A 18 -0.28 10.13 -6.26
N GLU A 19 -1.37 10.54 -5.62
CA GLU A 19 -1.56 11.91 -5.18
C GLU A 19 -0.45 12.35 -4.19
N GLN A 20 -0.12 11.50 -3.22
CA GLN A 20 1.00 11.74 -2.31
C GLN A 20 2.34 11.89 -3.05
N ILE A 21 2.61 11.06 -4.06
CA ILE A 21 3.82 11.18 -4.89
C ILE A 21 3.82 12.50 -5.65
N CYS A 22 2.70 12.92 -6.22
CA CYS A 22 2.58 14.17 -6.96
C CYS A 22 2.74 15.42 -6.08
N LEU A 23 2.36 15.35 -4.80
CA LEU A 23 2.40 16.47 -3.86
C LEU A 23 3.71 16.56 -3.06
N ALA A 24 4.53 15.50 -3.04
CA ALA A 24 5.76 15.46 -2.28
C ALA A 24 6.95 15.98 -3.09
N ASP A 25 7.86 16.73 -2.44
CA ASP A 25 9.17 17.03 -3.01
C ASP A 25 10.07 15.79 -3.01
N VAL A 26 9.91 14.94 -1.99
CA VAL A 26 10.60 13.65 -1.84
C VAL A 26 9.61 12.59 -1.37
N TYR A 27 9.56 11.47 -2.09
CA TYR A 27 8.82 10.27 -1.70
C TYR A 27 9.78 9.13 -1.35
N VAL A 28 9.67 8.61 -0.13
CA VAL A 28 10.46 7.48 0.36
C VAL A 28 9.59 6.23 0.37
N HIS A 29 9.99 5.26 -0.45
CA HIS A 29 9.43 3.91 -0.43
C HIS A 29 10.03 3.16 0.77
N TYR A 30 9.25 2.97 1.84
CA TYR A 30 9.74 2.41 3.10
C TYR A 30 9.43 0.91 3.19
N ASP A 31 10.26 0.10 2.53
CA ASP A 31 10.12 -1.37 2.46
C ASP A 31 10.90 -2.12 3.56
N ASP A 32 11.99 -1.56 4.07
CA ASP A 32 12.74 -2.13 5.19
C ASP A 32 12.08 -1.81 6.55
N VAL A 33 10.96 -2.47 6.81
CA VAL A 33 10.16 -2.27 8.02
C VAL A 33 9.37 -3.52 8.39
N GLN A 34 9.03 -3.65 9.67
CA GLN A 34 8.26 -4.79 10.17
C GLN A 34 6.88 -4.87 9.51
N PHE A 35 6.52 -6.08 9.08
CA PHE A 35 5.22 -6.38 8.52
C PHE A 35 4.07 -6.05 9.48
N SER A 36 3.10 -5.27 9.00
CA SER A 36 1.93 -4.87 9.78
C SER A 36 0.75 -5.84 9.58
N LYS A 37 0.36 -6.55 10.64
CA LYS A 37 -0.73 -7.54 10.58
C LYS A 37 -2.07 -6.86 10.29
N GLY A 38 -2.73 -7.31 9.24
CA GLY A 38 -4.05 -6.82 8.86
C GLY A 38 -4.04 -5.58 7.96
N SER A 39 -2.86 -5.08 7.58
CA SER A 39 -2.70 -4.04 6.57
C SER A 39 -3.12 -4.53 5.18
N PHE A 40 -3.05 -3.62 4.21
CA PHE A 40 -3.22 -3.92 2.78
C PHE A 40 -1.90 -4.29 2.09
N SER A 41 -0.83 -4.51 2.86
CA SER A 41 0.51 -4.81 2.31
C SER A 41 0.59 -6.19 1.66
N ASN A 42 -0.20 -7.17 2.13
CA ASN A 42 -0.26 -8.51 1.54
C ASN A 42 -1.66 -8.92 1.07
N ARG A 43 -2.65 -8.03 1.14
CA ARG A 43 -4.03 -8.33 0.73
C ARG A 43 -4.77 -7.12 0.22
N VAL A 44 -5.71 -7.36 -0.69
CA VAL A 44 -6.60 -6.33 -1.24
C VAL A 44 -8.01 -6.87 -1.37
N GLN A 45 -9.01 -6.01 -1.25
CA GLN A 45 -10.38 -6.35 -1.62
C GLN A 45 -10.60 -6.13 -3.11
N VAL A 46 -11.09 -7.15 -3.79
CA VAL A 46 -11.51 -7.06 -5.20
C VAL A 46 -13.01 -7.24 -5.28
N LYS A 47 -13.65 -6.30 -5.98
CA LYS A 47 -15.09 -6.38 -6.28
C LYS A 47 -15.31 -7.38 -7.41
N SER A 48 -16.12 -8.40 -7.15
CA SER A 48 -16.56 -9.38 -8.15
C SER A 48 -18.07 -9.29 -8.37
N ALA A 49 -18.59 -9.98 -9.39
CA ALA A 49 -20.03 -10.11 -9.61
C ALA A 49 -20.78 -10.71 -8.40
N SER A 50 -20.09 -11.51 -7.58
CA SER A 50 -20.62 -12.14 -6.36
C SER A 50 -20.39 -11.34 -5.07
N GLY A 51 -19.95 -10.07 -5.17
CA GLY A 51 -19.57 -9.23 -4.04
C GLY A 51 -18.06 -9.07 -3.86
N SER A 52 -17.65 -8.39 -2.78
CA SER A 52 -16.25 -8.13 -2.47
C SER A 52 -15.58 -9.36 -1.83
N LYS A 53 -14.39 -9.70 -2.33
CA LYS A 53 -13.58 -10.81 -1.80
C LYS A 53 -12.17 -10.34 -1.54
N TRP A 54 -11.53 -10.95 -0.55
CA TRP A 54 -10.10 -10.72 -0.29
C TRP A 54 -9.25 -11.58 -1.22
N ILE A 55 -8.27 -10.96 -1.85
CA ILE A 55 -7.11 -11.64 -2.43
C ILE A 55 -5.95 -11.41 -1.47
N THR A 56 -5.33 -12.49 -1.02
CA THR A 56 -4.23 -12.45 -0.03
C THR A 56 -3.03 -13.18 -0.61
N VAL A 57 -1.87 -12.53 -0.62
CA VAL A 57 -0.58 -13.16 -0.89
C VAL A 57 -0.14 -13.89 0.38
N PRO A 58 0.12 -15.21 0.31
CA PRO A 58 0.64 -15.96 1.44
C PRO A 58 1.97 -15.38 1.92
N LEU A 59 2.10 -15.21 3.23
CA LEU A 59 3.38 -14.86 3.83
C LEU A 59 4.13 -16.16 4.12
N ILE A 60 5.39 -16.21 3.73
CA ILE A 60 6.30 -17.30 4.09
C ILE A 60 7.00 -16.84 5.38
N GLY A 61 6.92 -17.67 6.41
CA GLY A 61 7.60 -17.49 7.70
C GLY A 61 8.17 -18.81 8.16
#